data_AF-A0A672FBN3-F1
#
_entry.id   AF-A0A672FBN3-F1
#
_cell.length_a   1.000
_cell.length_b   1.000
_cell.length_c   1.000
_cell.angle_alpha   90.00
_cell.angle_beta   90.00
_cell.angle_gamma   90.00
#
_symmetry.space_group_name_H-M   'P 1'
#
loop_
_entity.id
_entity.type
_entity.pdbx_description
1 polymer ?
#
loop_
_entity_poly.entity_id
_entity_poly.type
_entity_poly.pdbx_seq_one_letter_code
_entity_poly.pdbx_strand_id
1 'polypeptide(L)'
;MHSDLSLIKNSAFKGIFSLVGLAAVNFLLLPGICLLDLSDVSNAEPSVPVSEDNNAEILLLVWRYRGRNPCDCWENFRISGCTITEDRSMYHKADAVLMWHRDQIISRVKEAPLPPEPRPPAQKWIWLNFESPTHVQRLWKFEGIYNLTLNYREDSDIFLPYGYLIPNVLLDKVPQARFAKKLNSSLDPRPGFVAWVVSHWHISLERVQFYNLLKDYIKIDLFGRAGTTILPPGKDSVVEMLKQYRFYLAFENSQHTDYITEKLWNAVQGGAIPVVLGPSRKNYERFLPPEAFIHVDDFPTVQELAQYLRKVKDSPSLIQMHLSWRKDYSVYMTLWSGESYCTACKAVRMRKGKTDVVKNLTAWFYS
;
A
#
# COMPACT_ATOMS: atom_id res chain seq x y z
N MET A 1 31.62 13.54 -26.18
CA MET A 1 31.36 12.09 -26.25
C MET A 1 29.93 11.85 -25.80
N HIS A 2 29.02 11.54 -26.73
CA HIS A 2 27.71 11.00 -26.36
C HIS A 2 27.89 9.51 -26.04
N SER A 3 27.36 9.05 -24.91
CA SER A 3 27.29 7.64 -24.55
C SER A 3 25.83 7.21 -24.57
N ASP A 4 25.50 6.24 -25.42
CA ASP A 4 24.12 5.87 -25.76
C ASP A 4 23.29 5.32 -24.59
N LEU A 5 22.03 5.77 -24.51
CA LEU A 5 21.04 5.29 -23.55
C LEU A 5 20.45 3.88 -23.87
N SER A 6 21.01 3.16 -24.84
CA SER A 6 20.48 1.88 -25.32
C SER A 6 20.74 0.69 -24.38
N LEU A 7 21.68 0.81 -23.44
CA LEU A 7 22.18 -0.32 -22.63
C LEU A 7 21.42 -0.59 -21.33
N ILE A 8 20.61 0.36 -20.82
CA ILE A 8 19.81 0.15 -19.59
C ILE A 8 18.43 -0.47 -19.89
N LYS A 9 17.94 -0.40 -21.13
CA LYS A 9 16.60 -0.89 -21.54
C LYS A 9 16.58 -2.34 -22.08
N ASN A 10 17.70 -3.06 -22.11
CA ASN A 10 17.88 -4.22 -23.00
C ASN A 10 17.86 -5.62 -22.34
N SER A 11 17.44 -5.77 -21.07
CA SER A 11 17.34 -7.08 -20.39
C SER A 11 15.93 -7.68 -20.29
N ALA A 12 14.88 -6.96 -20.70
CA ALA A 12 13.49 -7.32 -20.39
C ALA A 12 12.47 -7.22 -21.55
N PHE A 13 12.90 -7.31 -22.82
CA PHE A 13 11.97 -7.40 -23.97
C PHE A 13 12.47 -8.32 -25.09
N LYS A 14 11.93 -9.54 -25.17
CA LYS A 14 11.96 -10.39 -26.38
C LYS A 14 10.70 -11.25 -26.49
N GLY A 15 10.02 -11.13 -27.64
CA GLY A 15 8.83 -11.92 -28.02
C GLY A 15 7.52 -11.28 -27.54
N ILE A 16 6.49 -11.09 -28.37
CA ILE A 16 6.25 -11.48 -29.77
C ILE A 16 5.41 -10.38 -30.44
N PHE A 17 5.78 -9.91 -31.64
CA PHE A 17 4.86 -9.20 -32.55
C PHE A 17 5.34 -9.28 -34.02
N SER A 18 4.51 -9.89 -34.87
CA SER A 18 4.31 -9.68 -36.32
C SER A 18 3.46 -10.86 -36.82
N LEU A 19 2.20 -10.68 -37.25
CA LEU A 19 1.67 -10.61 -38.63
C LEU A 19 0.13 -10.83 -38.48
N VAL A 20 -0.83 -10.31 -39.25
CA VAL A 20 -0.93 -9.44 -40.44
C VAL A 20 -2.07 -8.41 -40.20
N GLY A 21 -2.11 -7.28 -40.93
CA GLY A 21 -3.24 -6.32 -40.91
C GLY A 21 -4.22 -6.47 -42.10
N LEU A 22 -5.20 -5.55 -42.14
CA LEU A 22 -6.28 -5.40 -43.15
C LEU A 22 -7.40 -6.46 -43.17
N ALA A 23 -8.55 -6.08 -42.60
CA ALA A 23 -9.77 -5.89 -43.39
C ALA A 23 -10.73 -4.93 -42.66
N ALA A 24 -11.13 -3.86 -43.33
CA ALA A 24 -12.28 -3.06 -42.95
C ALA A 24 -13.24 -3.01 -44.15
N VAL A 25 -14.54 -2.90 -43.86
CA VAL A 25 -15.67 -2.37 -44.67
C VAL A 25 -16.93 -3.25 -44.53
N ASN A 26 -17.98 -2.61 -43.98
CA ASN A 26 -19.42 -2.89 -44.09
C ASN A 26 -19.96 -4.31 -43.86
N PHE A 27 -20.82 -4.43 -42.84
CA PHE A 27 -22.25 -4.65 -43.13
C PHE A 27 -23.13 -3.96 -42.08
N LEU A 28 -23.84 -2.90 -42.49
CA LEU A 28 -25.03 -2.41 -41.79
C LEU A 28 -26.24 -3.26 -42.23
N LEU A 29 -27.22 -3.39 -41.32
CA LEU A 29 -28.57 -3.98 -41.44
C LEU A 29 -28.77 -5.31 -40.68
N LEU A 30 -29.27 -5.22 -39.44
CA LEU A 30 -30.69 -5.48 -39.13
C LEU A 30 -30.97 -5.18 -37.63
N PRO A 31 -32.02 -4.41 -37.29
CA PRO A 31 -32.38 -4.17 -35.90
C PRO A 31 -33.35 -5.24 -35.36
N GLY A 32 -33.22 -5.57 -34.07
CA GLY A 32 -34.31 -6.19 -33.32
C GLY A 32 -34.24 -7.72 -33.13
N ILE A 33 -33.34 -8.18 -32.27
CA ILE A 33 -33.70 -9.25 -31.31
C ILE A 33 -33.41 -8.74 -29.89
N CYS A 34 -34.51 -8.50 -29.22
CA CYS A 34 -34.72 -8.25 -27.81
C CYS A 34 -33.93 -9.14 -26.85
N LEU A 35 -33.29 -8.49 -25.87
CA LEU A 35 -33.56 -8.69 -24.43
C LEU A 35 -33.72 -10.15 -23.92
N LEU A 36 -32.74 -11.01 -24.18
CA LEU A 36 -32.57 -12.29 -23.47
C LEU A 36 -31.08 -12.59 -23.24
N ASP A 37 -30.45 -11.87 -22.30
CA ASP A 37 -29.23 -12.31 -21.59
C ASP A 37 -28.94 -11.44 -20.34
N LEU A 38 -30.00 -11.00 -19.65
CA LEU A 38 -29.94 -10.28 -18.36
C LEU A 38 -30.46 -11.14 -17.19
N SER A 39 -30.49 -12.46 -17.36
CA SER A 39 -31.14 -13.40 -16.45
C SER A 39 -30.24 -14.54 -15.95
N ASP A 40 -28.93 -14.28 -15.78
CA ASP A 40 -28.00 -15.22 -15.14
C ASP A 40 -27.13 -14.59 -14.02
N VAL A 41 -27.53 -13.42 -13.52
CA VAL A 41 -26.91 -12.75 -12.34
C VAL A 41 -27.77 -12.94 -11.07
N SER A 42 -28.92 -13.60 -11.16
CA SER A 42 -29.89 -13.75 -10.06
C SER A 42 -29.87 -15.10 -9.32
N ASN A 43 -29.02 -16.04 -9.72
CA ASN A 43 -28.95 -17.40 -9.13
C ASN A 43 -27.61 -17.70 -8.40
N ALA A 44 -26.87 -16.67 -8.02
CA ALA A 44 -25.96 -16.81 -6.90
C ALA A 44 -26.81 -16.92 -5.63
N GLU A 45 -27.00 -18.13 -5.09
CA GLU A 45 -27.58 -18.32 -3.77
C GLU A 45 -26.87 -17.37 -2.79
N PRO A 46 -27.60 -16.57 -1.99
CA PRO A 46 -26.96 -15.80 -0.94
C PRO A 46 -26.29 -16.81 -0.02
N SER A 47 -24.95 -16.80 0.02
CA SER A 47 -24.21 -17.62 0.97
C SER A 47 -24.73 -17.26 2.36
N VAL A 48 -25.52 -18.17 2.95
CA VAL A 48 -26.18 -17.95 4.23
C VAL A 48 -25.13 -17.41 5.19
N PRO A 49 -25.36 -16.27 5.87
CA PRO A 49 -24.40 -15.77 6.84
C PRO A 49 -24.18 -16.88 7.86
N VAL A 50 -23.02 -17.53 7.81
CA VAL A 50 -22.63 -18.55 8.77
C VAL A 50 -22.77 -17.87 10.12
N SER A 51 -23.66 -18.41 10.96
CA SER A 51 -24.15 -17.75 12.17
C SER A 51 -23.01 -17.09 12.91
N GLU A 52 -23.10 -15.77 13.10
CA GLU A 52 -22.09 -15.02 13.84
C GLU A 52 -22.03 -15.57 15.28
N ASP A 53 -21.05 -16.43 15.55
CA ASP A 53 -20.64 -16.83 16.90
C ASP A 53 -19.88 -15.65 17.54
N ASN A 54 -20.58 -14.52 17.64
CA ASN A 54 -20.07 -13.18 17.96
C ASN A 54 -19.46 -13.07 19.37
N ASN A 55 -19.71 -14.08 20.21
CA ASN A 55 -19.27 -14.15 21.59
C ASN A 55 -17.96 -14.93 21.79
N ALA A 56 -17.38 -15.50 20.72
CA ALA A 56 -16.06 -16.10 20.79
C ALA A 56 -14.98 -15.01 20.97
N GLU A 57 -14.57 -14.77 22.22
CA GLU A 57 -13.40 -13.97 22.55
C GLU A 57 -12.12 -14.66 22.03
N ILE A 58 -11.25 -13.88 21.40
CA ILE A 58 -9.97 -14.34 20.83
C ILE A 58 -8.82 -13.77 21.65
N LEU A 59 -7.96 -14.66 22.16
CA LEU A 59 -6.70 -14.29 22.79
C LEU A 59 -5.58 -14.23 21.73
N LEU A 60 -5.21 -13.02 21.34
CA LEU A 60 -4.11 -12.74 20.41
C LEU A 60 -2.81 -12.41 21.17
N LEU A 61 -1.79 -13.26 21.02
CA LEU A 61 -0.46 -13.02 21.54
C LEU A 61 0.41 -12.28 20.50
N VAL A 62 0.90 -11.10 20.85
CA VAL A 62 1.87 -10.34 20.04
C VAL A 62 3.28 -10.80 20.38
N TRP A 63 3.89 -11.57 19.49
CA TRP A 63 5.21 -12.17 19.68
C TRP A 63 6.32 -11.25 19.18
N ARG A 64 6.72 -10.30 20.03
CA ARG A 64 7.74 -9.29 19.74
C ARG A 64 8.86 -9.24 20.78
N TYR A 65 9.95 -8.53 20.45
CA TYR A 65 11.09 -8.36 21.34
C TYR A 65 10.93 -7.18 22.34
N ARG A 66 10.22 -6.10 21.98
CA ARG A 66 9.96 -4.95 22.87
C ARG A 66 8.47 -4.72 23.05
N GLY A 67 8.03 -4.72 24.30
CA GLY A 67 6.63 -4.47 24.64
C GLY A 67 6.18 -3.01 24.47
N ARG A 68 4.89 -2.85 24.21
CA ARG A 68 4.08 -1.64 24.48
C ARG A 68 2.68 -2.14 24.82
N ASN A 69 2.00 -1.48 25.76
CA ASN A 69 0.62 -1.84 26.07
C ASN A 69 -0.23 -1.87 24.77
N PRO A 70 -0.91 -2.99 24.47
CA PRO A 70 -1.77 -3.07 23.30
C PRO A 70 -2.97 -2.14 23.47
N CYS A 71 -3.57 -1.71 22.36
CA CYS A 71 -4.74 -0.86 22.40
C CYS A 71 -6.02 -1.68 22.63
N ASP A 72 -7.02 -1.05 23.25
CA ASP A 72 -8.38 -1.57 23.29
C ASP A 72 -9.01 -1.53 21.88
N CYS A 73 -9.38 -2.70 21.34
CA CYS A 73 -9.94 -2.82 20.00
C CYS A 73 -11.37 -2.31 19.87
N TRP A 74 -12.16 -2.33 20.95
CA TRP A 74 -13.49 -1.78 20.97
C TRP A 74 -13.44 -0.25 20.96
N GLU A 75 -12.64 0.34 21.84
CA GLU A 75 -12.52 1.79 21.93
C GLU A 75 -11.79 2.40 20.73
N ASN A 76 -10.84 1.69 20.11
CA ASN A 76 -10.09 2.21 18.97
C ASN A 76 -10.70 1.86 17.59
N PHE A 77 -11.33 0.69 17.42
CA PHE A 77 -11.78 0.24 16.09
C PHE A 77 -13.21 -0.32 16.05
N ARG A 78 -13.95 -0.31 17.18
CA ARG A 78 -15.25 -0.97 17.35
C ARG A 78 -15.21 -2.47 17.02
N ILE A 79 -14.08 -3.11 17.28
CA ILE A 79 -13.89 -4.56 17.13
C ILE A 79 -13.98 -5.20 18.53
N SER A 80 -15.07 -5.91 18.78
CA SER A 80 -15.33 -6.67 20.01
C SER A 80 -14.61 -8.03 20.04
N GLY A 81 -14.57 -8.68 21.20
CA GLY A 81 -14.11 -10.07 21.34
C GLY A 81 -12.61 -10.29 21.11
N CYS A 82 -11.79 -9.32 21.53
CA CYS A 82 -10.34 -9.32 21.34
C CYS A 82 -9.60 -9.05 22.64
N THR A 83 -8.97 -10.08 23.22
CA THR A 83 -7.95 -9.93 24.25
C THR A 83 -6.58 -9.90 23.58
N ILE A 84 -5.89 -8.76 23.58
CA ILE A 84 -4.51 -8.69 23.08
C ILE A 84 -3.55 -8.75 24.27
N THR A 85 -2.56 -9.63 24.21
CA THR A 85 -1.49 -9.73 25.21
C THR A 85 -0.12 -9.81 24.57
N GLU A 86 0.91 -9.47 25.35
CA GLU A 86 2.33 -9.61 24.99
C GLU A 86 3.05 -10.54 25.98
N ASP A 87 2.32 -11.04 26.98
CA ASP A 87 2.85 -12.01 27.93
C ASP A 87 3.02 -13.37 27.25
N ARG A 88 4.28 -13.74 27.02
CA ARG A 88 4.65 -15.03 26.42
C ARG A 88 4.21 -16.24 27.25
N SER A 89 3.89 -16.08 28.54
CA SER A 89 3.32 -17.15 29.36
C SER A 89 1.96 -17.63 28.83
N MET A 90 1.23 -16.75 28.12
CA MET A 90 -0.07 -17.04 27.51
C MET A 90 0.02 -17.82 26.20
N TYR A 91 1.23 -18.15 25.70
CA TYR A 91 1.42 -18.83 24.42
C TYR A 91 0.60 -20.11 24.27
N HIS A 92 0.56 -20.99 25.28
CA HIS A 92 -0.21 -22.24 25.21
C HIS A 92 -1.74 -22.04 25.35
N LYS A 93 -2.20 -20.82 25.64
CA LYS A 93 -3.62 -20.45 25.76
C LYS A 93 -4.12 -19.60 24.58
N ALA A 94 -3.22 -18.98 23.82
CA ALA A 94 -3.58 -18.03 22.77
C ALA A 94 -4.16 -18.74 21.54
N ASP A 95 -5.27 -18.23 21.01
CA ASP A 95 -5.87 -18.70 19.74
C ASP A 95 -4.98 -18.34 18.54
N ALA A 96 -4.20 -17.27 18.65
CA ALA A 96 -3.29 -16.85 17.60
C ALA A 96 -2.05 -16.13 18.12
N VAL A 97 -0.98 -16.20 17.34
CA VAL A 97 0.32 -15.60 17.61
C VAL A 97 0.74 -14.74 16.42
N LEU A 98 0.83 -13.43 16.62
CA LEU A 98 1.22 -12.45 15.60
C LEU A 98 2.72 -12.17 15.70
N MET A 99 3.47 -12.48 14.64
CA MET A 99 4.93 -12.36 14.60
C MET A 99 5.38 -11.36 13.55
N TRP A 100 6.09 -10.31 13.98
CA TRP A 100 6.71 -9.38 13.04
C TRP A 100 7.97 -10.02 12.42
N HIS A 101 8.01 -10.15 11.10
CA HIS A 101 9.14 -10.77 10.37
C HIS A 101 10.51 -10.23 10.82
N ARG A 102 10.59 -8.91 11.04
CA ARG A 102 11.82 -8.23 11.45
C ARG A 102 12.39 -8.74 12.77
N ASP A 103 11.54 -9.07 13.74
CA ASP A 103 11.94 -9.58 15.05
C ASP A 103 12.43 -11.04 14.97
N GLN A 104 12.06 -11.77 13.91
CA GLN A 104 12.49 -13.16 13.66
C GLN A 104 13.87 -13.28 12.97
N ILE A 105 14.44 -12.18 12.45
CA ILE A 105 15.66 -12.22 11.62
C ILE A 105 16.83 -11.36 12.11
N ILE A 106 16.64 -10.43 13.07
CA ILE A 106 17.72 -9.55 13.53
C ILE A 106 18.67 -10.29 14.48
N SER A 107 19.80 -10.73 13.93
CA SER A 107 20.87 -11.43 14.67
C SER A 107 21.76 -10.53 15.54
N ARG A 108 21.27 -9.37 15.99
CA ARG A 108 22.04 -8.47 16.87
C ARG A 108 21.49 -8.52 18.29
N VAL A 109 21.97 -9.55 19.01
CA VAL A 109 21.96 -9.71 20.48
C VAL A 109 20.59 -10.04 21.12
N LYS A 110 19.46 -9.83 20.44
CA LYS A 110 18.13 -9.85 21.05
C LYS A 110 17.10 -10.52 20.14
N GLU A 111 17.13 -11.85 20.09
CA GLU A 111 16.18 -12.65 19.31
C GLU A 111 14.78 -12.66 19.94
N ALA A 112 13.75 -12.58 19.10
CA ALA A 112 12.47 -13.21 19.40
C ALA A 112 12.40 -14.49 18.54
N PRO A 113 13.00 -15.62 18.98
CA PRO A 113 12.93 -16.87 18.22
C PRO A 113 11.47 -17.27 18.01
N LEU A 114 11.20 -18.13 17.03
CA LEU A 114 9.84 -18.66 16.83
C LEU A 114 9.28 -19.24 18.14
N PRO A 115 7.96 -19.13 18.38
CA PRO A 115 7.34 -19.70 19.57
C PRO A 115 7.65 -21.21 19.72
N PRO A 116 7.76 -21.72 20.96
CA PRO A 116 8.24 -23.07 21.19
C PRO A 116 7.29 -24.13 20.62
N GLU A 117 7.85 -25.15 19.99
CA GLU A 117 7.11 -26.34 19.56
C GLU A 117 6.87 -27.29 20.75
N PRO A 118 5.78 -28.09 20.76
CA PRO A 118 4.76 -28.17 19.73
C PRO A 118 3.77 -27.00 19.77
N ARG A 119 3.42 -26.45 18.60
CA ARG A 119 2.33 -25.49 18.44
C ARG A 119 1.00 -26.10 18.95
N PRO A 120 0.24 -25.39 19.80
CA PRO A 120 -1.08 -25.85 20.22
C PRO A 120 -2.01 -26.13 19.02
N PRO A 121 -2.80 -27.21 19.05
CA PRO A 121 -3.78 -27.49 17.99
C PRO A 121 -4.72 -26.30 17.74
N ALA A 122 -5.04 -26.05 16.47
CA ALA A 122 -5.84 -24.92 15.97
C ALA A 122 -5.28 -23.49 16.20
N GLN A 123 -4.18 -23.30 16.94
CA GLN A 123 -3.55 -21.99 17.10
C GLN A 123 -3.01 -21.47 15.75
N LYS A 124 -3.35 -20.23 15.42
CA LYS A 124 -2.93 -19.58 14.16
C LYS A 124 -1.69 -18.72 14.34
N TRP A 125 -0.62 -19.05 13.63
CA TRP A 125 0.56 -18.19 13.50
C TRP A 125 0.37 -17.22 12.33
N ILE A 126 0.54 -15.92 12.59
CA ILE A 126 0.29 -14.86 11.61
C ILE A 126 1.61 -14.15 11.28
N TRP A 127 1.96 -14.12 10.00
CA TRP A 127 3.11 -13.39 9.48
C TRP A 127 2.76 -11.91 9.31
N LEU A 128 3.29 -11.06 10.19
CA LEU A 128 3.19 -9.61 10.08
C LEU A 128 4.42 -9.07 9.34
N ASN A 129 4.20 -8.37 8.23
CA ASN A 129 5.25 -7.65 7.53
C ASN A 129 4.71 -6.41 6.81
N PHE A 130 5.49 -5.35 6.73
CA PHE A 130 5.16 -4.14 5.98
C PHE A 130 6.31 -3.67 5.07
N GLU A 131 7.46 -4.34 5.12
CA GLU A 131 8.60 -4.02 4.26
C GLU A 131 8.53 -4.79 2.95
N SER A 132 9.02 -4.20 1.86
CA SER A 132 9.06 -4.79 0.52
C SER A 132 9.87 -6.10 0.43
N PRO A 133 9.59 -7.00 -0.54
CA PRO A 133 10.39 -8.20 -0.79
C PRO A 133 11.89 -7.92 -0.93
N THR A 134 12.27 -6.85 -1.64
CA THR A 134 13.68 -6.42 -1.79
C THR A 134 14.40 -6.20 -0.46
N HIS A 135 13.68 -5.79 0.59
CA HIS A 135 14.25 -5.46 1.90
C HIS A 135 13.91 -6.49 3.00
N VAL A 136 13.16 -7.54 2.66
CA VAL A 136 12.84 -8.67 3.54
C VAL A 136 13.86 -9.80 3.33
N GLN A 137 14.61 -10.14 4.38
CA GLN A 137 15.62 -11.20 4.33
C GLN A 137 15.09 -12.55 4.83
N ARG A 138 15.68 -13.64 4.32
CA ARG A 138 15.49 -15.02 4.84
C ARG A 138 14.05 -15.53 4.83
N LEU A 139 13.21 -15.02 3.93
CA LEU A 139 11.79 -15.40 3.85
C LEU A 139 11.57 -16.91 3.64
N TRP A 140 12.45 -17.54 2.86
CA TRP A 140 12.50 -18.99 2.59
C TRP A 140 12.68 -19.87 3.84
N LYS A 141 13.08 -19.30 4.99
CA LYS A 141 13.13 -20.04 6.26
C LYS A 141 11.76 -20.25 6.90
N PHE A 142 10.71 -19.59 6.40
CA PHE A 142 9.40 -19.57 7.00
C PHE A 142 8.30 -20.20 6.12
N GLU A 143 8.69 -20.95 5.08
CA GLU A 143 7.76 -21.70 4.25
C GLU A 143 6.98 -22.73 5.06
N GLY A 144 5.66 -22.75 4.91
CA GLY A 144 4.77 -23.66 5.64
C GLY A 144 4.64 -23.37 7.14
N ILE A 145 5.31 -22.35 7.69
CA ILE A 145 5.28 -22.05 9.13
C ILE A 145 4.00 -21.30 9.52
N TYR A 146 3.59 -20.31 8.74
CA TYR A 146 2.47 -19.43 9.08
C TYR A 146 1.13 -19.96 8.55
N ASN A 147 0.06 -19.65 9.28
CA ASN A 147 -1.32 -19.95 8.90
C ASN A 147 -1.96 -18.79 8.12
N LEU A 148 -1.61 -17.55 8.44
CA LEU A 148 -2.16 -16.34 7.81
C LEU A 148 -1.07 -15.29 7.53
N THR A 149 -1.30 -14.43 6.54
CA THR A 149 -0.47 -13.26 6.22
C THR A 149 -1.16 -11.93 6.57
N LEU A 150 -0.43 -10.98 7.15
CA LEU A 150 -0.90 -9.60 7.40
C LEU A 150 0.13 -8.61 6.86
N ASN A 151 -0.20 -7.98 5.74
CA ASN A 151 0.64 -6.97 5.08
C ASN A 151 -0.16 -6.08 4.11
N TYR A 152 0.56 -5.27 3.33
CA TYR A 152 0.01 -4.30 2.38
C TYR A 152 -0.43 -4.89 1.02
N ARG A 153 -0.22 -6.18 0.73
CA ARG A 153 -0.73 -6.79 -0.52
C ARG A 153 -2.22 -7.05 -0.39
N GLU A 154 -2.96 -6.71 -1.44
CA GLU A 154 -4.43 -6.85 -1.47
C GLU A 154 -4.88 -8.32 -1.42
N ASP A 155 -4.03 -9.24 -1.90
CA ASP A 155 -4.24 -10.69 -1.89
C ASP A 155 -3.75 -11.41 -0.62
N SER A 156 -3.35 -10.66 0.42
CA SER A 156 -2.99 -11.24 1.72
C SER A 156 -4.23 -11.64 2.53
N ASP A 157 -4.09 -12.62 3.44
CA ASP A 157 -5.21 -13.11 4.28
C ASP A 157 -5.87 -12.01 5.13
N ILE A 158 -5.08 -10.98 5.43
CA ILE A 158 -5.40 -9.85 6.28
C ILE A 158 -4.76 -8.59 5.65
N PHE A 159 -5.34 -8.13 4.54
CA PHE A 159 -4.92 -6.90 3.86
C PHE A 159 -5.04 -5.69 4.78
N LEU A 160 -3.92 -4.97 4.94
CA LEU A 160 -3.85 -3.70 5.65
C LEU A 160 -2.82 -2.80 4.95
N PRO A 161 -3.26 -1.87 4.06
CA PRO A 161 -2.34 -0.97 3.33
C PRO A 161 -1.78 0.11 4.27
N TYR A 162 -0.90 0.98 3.76
CA TYR A 162 -0.40 2.14 4.53
C TYR A 162 -1.43 3.27 4.69
N GLY A 163 -2.43 3.31 3.81
CA GLY A 163 -3.54 4.25 3.79
C GLY A 163 -4.50 3.88 2.68
N TYR A 164 -5.66 4.53 2.64
CA TYR A 164 -6.68 4.34 1.61
C TYR A 164 -7.63 5.54 1.52
N LEU A 165 -8.37 5.63 0.42
CA LEU A 165 -9.45 6.61 0.26
C LEU A 165 -10.77 6.05 0.80
N ILE A 166 -11.51 6.87 1.53
CA ILE A 166 -12.91 6.60 1.92
C ILE A 166 -13.79 7.60 1.16
N PRO A 167 -14.73 7.13 0.32
CA PRO A 167 -15.74 8.01 -0.30
C PRO A 167 -16.51 8.77 0.79
N ASN A 168 -16.70 10.08 0.60
CA ASN A 168 -17.33 10.93 1.62
C ASN A 168 -18.77 10.50 1.94
N VAL A 169 -19.46 9.84 1.01
CA VAL A 169 -20.79 9.23 1.19
C VAL A 169 -20.82 7.97 2.08
N LEU A 170 -19.65 7.45 2.48
CA LEU A 170 -19.51 6.26 3.35
C LEU A 170 -18.95 6.58 4.75
N LEU A 171 -18.65 7.85 5.07
CA LEU A 171 -18.02 8.21 6.34
C LEU A 171 -18.83 7.75 7.56
N ASP A 172 -20.15 7.95 7.54
CA ASP A 172 -21.03 7.54 8.65
C ASP A 172 -21.27 6.02 8.71
N LYS A 173 -20.83 5.26 7.70
CA LYS A 173 -21.01 3.81 7.58
C LYS A 173 -19.76 2.99 7.92
N VAL A 174 -18.60 3.63 8.02
CA VAL A 174 -17.31 2.95 8.22
C VAL A 174 -16.74 3.36 9.59
N PRO A 175 -16.65 2.46 10.60
CA PRO A 175 -16.19 2.81 11.95
C PRO A 175 -14.80 3.46 12.00
N GLN A 176 -13.92 3.10 11.07
CA GLN A 176 -12.58 3.66 10.90
C GLN A 176 -12.59 5.11 10.42
N ALA A 177 -13.63 5.56 9.71
CA ALA A 177 -13.70 6.88 9.08
C ALA A 177 -13.58 8.05 10.07
N ARG A 178 -13.85 7.83 11.36
CA ARG A 178 -13.64 8.84 12.42
C ARG A 178 -12.18 9.32 12.55
N PHE A 179 -11.20 8.58 12.02
CA PHE A 179 -9.79 9.01 11.94
C PHE A 179 -9.39 9.47 10.53
N ALA A 180 -10.28 9.37 9.54
CA ALA A 180 -10.00 9.84 8.20
C ALA A 180 -9.99 11.38 8.16
N LYS A 181 -9.07 11.94 7.39
CA LYS A 181 -8.97 13.39 7.17
C LYS A 181 -9.64 13.74 5.85
N LYS A 182 -10.67 14.59 5.90
CA LYS A 182 -11.35 15.10 4.69
C LYS A 182 -10.35 15.83 3.80
N LEU A 183 -10.37 15.53 2.50
CA LEU A 183 -9.45 16.12 1.55
C LEU A 183 -10.03 17.43 0.98
N ASN A 184 -9.18 18.46 0.90
CA ASN A 184 -9.52 19.73 0.26
C ASN A 184 -8.87 19.81 -1.13
N SER A 185 -9.62 20.32 -2.11
CA SER A 185 -9.21 20.55 -3.50
C SER A 185 -8.78 22.01 -3.74
N SER A 186 -7.88 22.54 -2.90
CA SER A 186 -7.32 23.89 -3.09
C SER A 186 -6.55 23.97 -4.42
N LEU A 187 -6.95 24.91 -5.27
CA LEU A 187 -6.28 25.23 -6.53
C LEU A 187 -5.18 26.30 -6.34
N ASP A 188 -5.04 26.83 -5.13
CA ASP A 188 -4.23 28.00 -4.81
C ASP A 188 -2.77 27.85 -5.28
N PRO A 189 -2.08 28.96 -5.62
CA PRO A 189 -0.65 28.93 -5.86
C PRO A 189 0.10 28.36 -4.66
N ARG A 190 1.00 27.41 -4.93
CA ARG A 190 1.88 26.81 -3.92
C ARG A 190 3.32 27.27 -4.16
N PRO A 191 4.05 27.76 -3.14
CA PRO A 191 5.38 28.34 -3.34
C PRO A 191 6.44 27.30 -3.74
N GLY A 192 6.32 26.07 -3.24
CA GLY A 192 7.19 24.96 -3.58
C GLY A 192 6.77 24.27 -4.88
N PHE A 193 7.74 23.99 -5.77
CA PHE A 193 7.48 23.28 -7.03
C PHE A 193 7.42 21.77 -6.83
N VAL A 194 8.58 21.14 -6.59
CA VAL A 194 8.71 19.69 -6.34
C VAL A 194 9.50 19.47 -5.05
N ALA A 195 8.97 18.66 -4.14
CA ALA A 195 9.69 18.19 -2.95
C ALA A 195 10.00 16.69 -3.04
N TRP A 196 11.07 16.27 -2.36
CA TRP A 196 11.35 14.85 -2.09
C TRP A 196 11.92 14.67 -0.68
N VAL A 197 11.43 13.69 0.08
CA VAL A 197 11.94 13.37 1.43
C VAL A 197 12.65 12.02 1.38
N VAL A 198 13.96 12.00 1.67
CA VAL A 198 14.78 10.79 1.61
C VAL A 198 15.65 10.62 2.83
N SER A 199 15.49 9.48 3.50
CA SER A 199 16.33 9.07 4.65
C SER A 199 17.24 7.87 4.35
N HIS A 200 16.98 7.13 3.27
CA HIS A 200 17.82 6.01 2.81
C HIS A 200 18.27 6.27 1.37
N TRP A 201 19.54 6.67 1.23
CA TRP A 201 20.15 7.03 -0.03
C TRP A 201 21.26 6.05 -0.38
N HIS A 202 21.20 5.48 -1.58
CA HIS A 202 22.24 4.64 -2.13
C HIS A 202 22.18 4.74 -3.67
N ILE A 203 23.34 4.86 -4.33
CA ILE A 203 23.41 5.18 -5.76
C ILE A 203 22.88 4.09 -6.68
N SER A 204 22.78 2.84 -6.19
CA SER A 204 22.18 1.72 -6.91
C SER A 204 20.65 1.64 -6.79
N LEU A 205 20.01 2.49 -5.98
CA LEU A 205 18.55 2.51 -5.88
C LEU A 205 17.98 3.29 -7.07
N GLU A 206 17.05 2.67 -7.78
CA GLU A 206 16.44 3.24 -8.99
C GLU A 206 15.92 4.66 -8.77
N ARG A 207 15.23 4.92 -7.66
CA ARG A 207 14.75 6.27 -7.29
C ARG A 207 15.84 7.34 -7.20
N VAL A 208 17.05 6.96 -6.80
CA VAL A 208 18.20 7.88 -6.71
C VAL A 208 18.78 8.12 -8.09
N GLN A 209 18.80 7.12 -8.96
CA GLN A 209 19.20 7.25 -10.35
C GLN A 209 18.19 8.14 -11.11
N PHE A 210 16.90 7.88 -10.95
CA PHE A 210 15.82 8.67 -11.55
C PHE A 210 15.86 10.14 -11.09
N TYR A 211 16.04 10.40 -9.79
CA TYR A 211 16.25 11.76 -9.27
C TYR A 211 17.47 12.44 -9.91
N ASN A 212 18.59 11.72 -10.06
CA ASN A 212 19.80 12.28 -10.66
C ASN A 212 19.61 12.66 -12.13
N LEU A 213 18.69 12.02 -12.86
CA LEU A 213 18.30 12.42 -14.21
C LEU A 213 17.30 13.59 -14.20
N LEU A 214 16.34 13.60 -13.26
CA LEU A 214 15.24 14.57 -13.23
C LEU A 214 15.67 15.97 -12.75
N LYS A 215 16.59 16.03 -11.77
CA LYS A 215 17.07 17.29 -11.15
C LYS A 215 17.72 18.25 -12.15
N ASP A 216 18.26 17.74 -13.26
CA ASP A 216 18.93 18.55 -14.28
C ASP A 216 17.91 19.31 -15.16
N TYR A 217 16.64 18.86 -15.18
CA TYR A 217 15.56 19.50 -15.93
C TYR A 217 14.63 20.38 -15.07
N ILE A 218 14.54 20.12 -13.76
CA ILE A 218 13.68 20.85 -12.81
C ILE A 218 14.29 20.94 -11.41
N LYS A 219 14.03 22.07 -10.71
CA LYS A 219 14.38 22.21 -9.29
C LYS A 219 13.54 21.24 -8.44
N ILE A 220 14.23 20.43 -7.63
CA ILE A 220 13.65 19.54 -6.63
C ILE A 220 14.25 19.92 -5.28
N ASP A 221 13.40 20.24 -4.31
CA ASP A 221 13.84 20.52 -2.94
C ASP A 221 13.95 19.21 -2.16
N LEU A 222 15.15 18.91 -1.66
CA LEU A 222 15.49 17.63 -1.03
C LEU A 222 15.54 17.74 0.50
N PHE A 223 14.72 16.93 1.16
CA PHE A 223 14.51 16.88 2.59
C PHE A 223 14.93 15.53 3.20
N GLY A 224 15.06 15.49 4.53
CA GLY A 224 15.42 14.27 5.27
C GLY A 224 16.93 14.07 5.35
N ARG A 225 17.40 12.86 5.71
CA ARG A 225 18.84 12.61 5.97
C ARG A 225 19.72 12.82 4.73
N ALA A 226 19.19 12.63 3.53
CA ALA A 226 19.92 12.86 2.29
C ALA A 226 19.75 14.29 1.73
N GLY A 227 18.90 15.10 2.35
CA GLY A 227 18.60 16.46 1.93
C GLY A 227 19.38 17.51 2.71
N THR A 228 19.39 18.74 2.17
CA THR A 228 19.92 19.93 2.84
C THR A 228 18.85 20.66 3.65
N THR A 229 17.57 20.41 3.38
CA THR A 229 16.45 21.06 4.09
C THR A 229 15.93 20.17 5.23
N ILE A 230 15.89 20.75 6.44
CA ILE A 230 15.34 20.09 7.62
C ILE A 230 13.81 20.14 7.54
N LEU A 231 13.14 19.02 7.87
CA LEU A 231 11.69 18.97 7.98
C LEU A 231 11.20 19.85 9.16
N PRO A 232 9.98 20.43 9.09
CA PRO A 232 9.36 21.06 10.25
C PRO A 232 9.37 20.13 11.47
N PRO A 233 9.45 20.66 12.71
CA PRO A 233 9.29 19.83 13.90
C PRO A 233 7.88 19.25 13.99
N GLY A 234 7.75 18.02 14.49
CA GLY A 234 6.45 17.38 14.77
C GLY A 234 6.20 16.08 14.02
N LYS A 235 5.11 15.39 14.41
CA LYS A 235 4.75 14.04 13.96
C LYS A 235 4.27 14.01 12.49
N ASP A 236 3.49 15.01 12.07
CA ASP A 236 2.92 15.13 10.72
C ASP A 236 3.79 16.04 9.81
N SER A 237 5.06 16.25 10.15
CA SER A 237 5.98 17.22 9.54
C SER A 237 6.12 17.13 8.02
N VAL A 238 6.12 15.92 7.46
CA VAL A 238 6.11 15.72 6.00
C VAL A 238 4.83 16.26 5.38
N VAL A 239 3.66 15.94 5.95
CA VAL A 239 2.38 16.41 5.41
C VAL A 239 2.24 17.92 5.51
N GLU A 240 2.66 18.51 6.63
CA GLU A 240 2.64 19.97 6.81
C GLU A 240 3.56 20.69 5.82
N MET A 241 4.76 20.14 5.56
CA MET A 241 5.64 20.63 4.49
C MET A 241 4.97 20.52 3.12
N LEU A 242 4.33 19.38 2.81
CA LEU A 242 3.72 19.13 1.50
C LEU A 242 2.52 20.02 1.18
N LYS A 243 1.89 20.69 2.17
CA LYS A 243 0.91 21.76 1.90
C LYS A 243 1.50 22.92 1.09
N GLN A 244 2.80 23.15 1.19
CA GLN A 244 3.51 24.22 0.48
C GLN A 244 3.98 23.82 -0.93
N TYR A 245 3.87 22.55 -1.32
CA TYR A 245 4.42 22.04 -2.59
C TYR A 245 3.33 21.62 -3.58
N ARG A 246 3.53 21.93 -4.87
CA ARG A 246 2.64 21.45 -5.95
C ARG A 246 2.81 19.96 -6.20
N PHE A 247 4.05 19.46 -6.22
CA PHE A 247 4.36 18.06 -6.47
C PHE A 247 5.20 17.43 -5.37
N TYR A 248 5.03 16.13 -5.18
CA TYR A 248 5.89 15.31 -4.33
C TYR A 248 6.41 14.11 -5.10
N LEU A 249 7.72 13.83 -5.03
CA LEU A 249 8.27 12.58 -5.53
C LEU A 249 7.96 11.46 -4.53
N ALA A 250 6.83 10.79 -4.73
CA ALA A 250 6.37 9.65 -3.94
C ALA A 250 7.09 8.36 -4.36
N PHE A 251 8.42 8.39 -4.41
CA PHE A 251 9.25 7.31 -4.94
C PHE A 251 9.53 6.24 -3.89
N GLU A 252 9.08 5.01 -4.15
CA GLU A 252 9.30 3.87 -3.27
C GLU A 252 10.75 3.40 -3.27
N ASN A 253 11.13 2.63 -2.24
CA ASN A 253 12.49 2.07 -2.14
C ASN A 253 12.71 0.89 -3.10
N SER A 254 11.62 0.31 -3.63
CA SER A 254 11.57 -0.83 -4.52
C SER A 254 10.19 -0.92 -5.20
N GLN A 255 10.12 -1.72 -6.26
CA GLN A 255 8.98 -1.82 -7.17
C GLN A 255 8.38 -3.23 -7.02
N HIS A 256 7.28 -3.35 -6.28
CA HIS A 256 6.60 -4.62 -5.99
C HIS A 256 5.09 -4.44 -5.99
N THR A 257 4.35 -5.49 -6.32
CA THR A 257 2.87 -5.52 -6.33
C THR A 257 2.30 -4.94 -5.02
N ASP A 258 1.40 -3.96 -5.15
CA ASP A 258 0.68 -3.28 -4.07
C ASP A 258 1.56 -2.51 -3.05
N TYR A 259 2.89 -2.43 -3.24
CA TYR A 259 3.78 -1.72 -2.31
C TYR A 259 3.67 -0.19 -2.44
N ILE A 260 2.60 0.35 -1.86
CA ILE A 260 2.23 1.77 -1.88
C ILE A 260 2.21 2.29 -0.45
N THR A 261 3.22 3.09 -0.09
CA THR A 261 3.53 3.40 1.31
C THR A 261 3.04 4.80 1.75
N GLU A 262 3.47 5.23 2.94
CA GLU A 262 3.22 6.59 3.44
C GLU A 262 3.63 7.70 2.46
N LYS A 263 4.54 7.44 1.51
CA LYS A 263 5.02 8.46 0.56
C LYS A 263 3.89 8.98 -0.32
N LEU A 264 3.08 8.08 -0.88
CA LEU A 264 1.90 8.46 -1.64
C LEU A 264 0.87 9.13 -0.74
N TRP A 265 0.51 8.48 0.37
CA TRP A 265 -0.59 8.93 1.22
C TRP A 265 -0.30 10.26 1.93
N ASN A 266 0.97 10.58 2.21
CA ASN A 266 1.38 11.90 2.71
C ASN A 266 1.17 13.00 1.67
N ALA A 267 1.43 12.75 0.38
CA ALA A 267 1.13 13.71 -0.69
C ALA A 267 -0.38 13.91 -0.85
N VAL A 268 -1.15 12.81 -0.86
CA VAL A 268 -2.62 12.85 -0.83
C VAL A 268 -3.12 13.68 0.35
N GLN A 269 -2.62 13.46 1.57
CA GLN A 269 -3.03 14.22 2.76
C GLN A 269 -2.61 15.70 2.68
N GLY A 270 -1.41 16.01 2.17
CA GLY A 270 -0.90 17.38 2.00
C GLY A 270 -1.47 18.14 0.79
N GLY A 271 -2.15 17.43 -0.11
CA GLY A 271 -2.68 17.98 -1.36
C GLY A 271 -1.62 18.34 -2.40
N ALA A 272 -0.40 17.81 -2.26
CA ALA A 272 0.56 17.80 -3.35
C ALA A 272 0.16 16.70 -4.35
N ILE A 273 0.38 16.93 -5.64
CA ILE A 273 0.17 15.92 -6.68
C ILE A 273 1.35 14.93 -6.60
N PRO A 274 1.13 13.64 -6.27
CA PRO A 274 2.21 12.67 -6.21
C PRO A 274 2.72 12.32 -7.62
N VAL A 275 4.04 12.36 -7.77
CA VAL A 275 4.77 11.79 -8.90
C VAL A 275 5.37 10.47 -8.40
N VAL A 276 4.95 9.34 -8.96
CA VAL A 276 5.19 8.01 -8.38
C VAL A 276 6.19 7.18 -9.20
N LEU A 277 6.99 6.40 -8.48
CA LEU A 277 7.87 5.34 -8.98
C LEU A 277 7.78 4.20 -7.96
N GLY A 278 7.27 3.04 -8.37
CA GLY A 278 6.90 1.95 -7.46
C GLY A 278 6.25 0.80 -8.23
N PRO A 279 5.11 0.23 -7.77
CA PRO A 279 4.30 -0.69 -8.56
C PRO A 279 3.87 -0.07 -9.91
N SER A 280 3.36 -0.89 -10.84
CA SER A 280 2.93 -0.40 -12.15
C SER A 280 1.77 0.59 -12.11
N ARG A 281 1.61 1.40 -13.17
CA ARG A 281 0.49 2.35 -13.37
C ARG A 281 -0.88 1.76 -13.02
N LYS A 282 -1.19 0.60 -13.61
CA LYS A 282 -2.44 -0.15 -13.38
C LYS A 282 -2.61 -0.63 -11.93
N ASN A 283 -1.51 -0.88 -11.21
CA ASN A 283 -1.57 -1.28 -9.81
C ASN A 283 -1.98 -0.10 -8.91
N TYR A 284 -1.42 1.09 -9.11
CA TYR A 284 -1.85 2.31 -8.40
C TYR A 284 -3.34 2.65 -8.66
N GLU A 285 -3.84 2.42 -9.88
CA GLU A 285 -5.25 2.67 -10.28
C GLU A 285 -6.28 1.82 -9.52
N ARG A 286 -5.86 0.73 -8.84
CA ARG A 286 -6.73 -0.03 -7.94
C ARG A 286 -7.11 0.76 -6.68
N PHE A 287 -6.25 1.70 -6.27
CA PHE A 287 -6.33 2.37 -4.97
C PHE A 287 -6.68 3.86 -5.06
N LEU A 288 -6.50 4.49 -6.23
CA LEU A 288 -6.77 5.91 -6.47
C LEU A 288 -7.31 6.15 -7.90
N PRO A 289 -8.09 7.23 -8.12
CA PRO A 289 -8.43 7.68 -9.47
C PRO A 289 -7.19 7.86 -10.37
N PRO A 290 -7.24 7.53 -11.67
CA PRO A 290 -6.07 7.61 -12.55
C PRO A 290 -5.41 9.00 -12.61
N GLU A 291 -6.20 10.07 -12.46
CA GLU A 291 -5.76 11.45 -12.40
C GLU A 291 -5.19 11.88 -11.04
N ALA A 292 -5.30 11.07 -10.00
CA ALA A 292 -4.82 11.40 -8.66
C ALA A 292 -3.28 11.44 -8.53
N PHE A 293 -2.57 10.91 -9.51
CA PHE A 293 -1.11 10.81 -9.53
C PHE A 293 -0.53 10.93 -10.95
N ILE A 294 0.78 11.09 -11.02
CA ILE A 294 1.56 11.14 -12.27
C ILE A 294 2.57 10.00 -12.19
N HIS A 295 2.46 8.99 -13.06
CA HIS A 295 3.41 7.87 -13.06
C HIS A 295 4.63 8.22 -13.90
N VAL A 296 5.84 7.85 -13.48
CA VAL A 296 7.05 8.14 -14.27
C VAL A 296 7.03 7.47 -15.64
N ASP A 297 6.49 6.26 -15.73
CA ASP A 297 6.33 5.51 -16.99
C ASP A 297 5.22 6.04 -17.91
N ASP A 298 4.43 7.04 -17.48
CA ASP A 298 3.50 7.75 -18.38
C ASP A 298 4.28 8.58 -19.45
N PHE A 299 5.63 8.69 -19.34
CA PHE A 299 6.49 9.53 -20.18
C PHE A 299 7.64 8.73 -20.83
N PRO A 300 7.87 8.87 -22.16
CA PRO A 300 9.01 8.25 -22.85
C PRO A 300 10.39 8.67 -22.31
N THR A 301 10.50 9.91 -21.81
CA THR A 301 11.72 10.48 -21.26
C THR A 301 11.49 11.29 -19.98
N VAL A 302 12.53 11.37 -19.14
CA VAL A 302 12.55 12.20 -17.92
C VAL A 302 12.39 13.70 -18.24
N GLN A 303 12.83 14.13 -19.44
CA GLN A 303 12.65 15.51 -19.92
C GLN A 303 11.17 15.82 -20.21
N GLU A 304 10.42 14.88 -20.79
CA GLU A 304 8.98 15.03 -21.04
C GLU A 304 8.18 15.06 -19.73
N LEU A 305 8.51 14.22 -18.76
CA LEU A 305 7.97 14.33 -17.39
C LEU A 305 8.22 15.72 -16.81
N ALA A 306 9.46 16.22 -16.87
CA ALA A 306 9.83 17.55 -16.41
C ALA A 306 9.08 18.69 -17.14
N GLN A 307 8.81 18.55 -18.44
CA GLN A 307 7.96 19.46 -19.22
C GLN A 307 6.49 19.39 -18.77
N TYR A 308 5.96 18.18 -18.52
CA TYR A 308 4.60 17.99 -18.04
C TYR A 308 4.38 18.61 -16.65
N LEU A 309 5.31 18.42 -15.71
CA LEU A 309 5.20 19.02 -14.37
C LEU A 309 5.19 20.57 -14.42
N ARG A 310 5.95 21.19 -15.33
CA ARG A 310 5.84 22.63 -15.60
C ARG A 310 4.48 23.00 -16.19
N LYS A 311 4.03 22.27 -17.23
CA LYS A 311 2.73 22.51 -17.87
C LYS A 311 1.57 22.43 -16.87
N VAL A 312 1.59 21.45 -15.97
CA VAL A 312 0.59 21.31 -14.89
C VAL A 312 0.70 22.46 -13.90
N LYS A 313 1.91 22.81 -13.41
CA LYS A 313 2.12 23.95 -12.48
C LYS A 313 1.47 25.25 -12.98
N ASP A 314 1.61 25.51 -14.28
CA ASP A 314 1.20 26.77 -14.90
C ASP A 314 -0.21 26.72 -15.54
N SER A 315 -0.95 25.61 -15.36
CA SER A 315 -2.28 25.38 -15.95
C SER A 315 -3.35 25.07 -14.88
N PRO A 316 -4.28 26.01 -14.60
CA PRO A 316 -5.37 25.79 -13.65
C PRO A 316 -6.26 24.59 -13.99
N SER A 317 -6.50 24.30 -15.27
CA SER A 317 -7.31 23.15 -15.70
C SER A 317 -6.61 21.81 -15.45
N LEU A 318 -5.30 21.70 -15.67
CA LEU A 318 -4.54 20.49 -15.34
C LEU A 318 -4.40 20.30 -13.82
N ILE A 319 -4.24 21.39 -13.06
CA ILE A 319 -4.31 21.35 -11.59
C ILE A 319 -5.68 20.84 -11.13
N GLN A 320 -6.76 21.37 -11.71
CA GLN A 320 -8.12 20.95 -11.37
C GLN A 320 -8.37 19.49 -11.74
N MET A 321 -7.89 19.01 -12.89
CA MET A 321 -7.91 17.60 -13.27
C MET A 321 -7.27 16.74 -12.16
N HIS A 322 -6.03 17.03 -11.78
CA HIS A 322 -5.30 16.24 -10.78
C HIS A 322 -5.81 16.36 -9.32
N LEU A 323 -6.66 17.35 -9.00
CA LEU A 323 -7.10 17.63 -7.62
C LEU A 323 -8.63 17.61 -7.40
N SER A 324 -9.46 17.52 -8.45
CA SER A 324 -10.91 17.66 -8.32
C SER A 324 -11.58 16.51 -7.57
N TRP A 325 -11.15 15.27 -7.80
CA TRP A 325 -11.60 14.05 -7.12
C TRP A 325 -11.59 14.18 -5.59
N ARG A 326 -10.64 14.95 -5.04
CA ARG A 326 -10.40 15.09 -3.60
C ARG A 326 -11.64 15.54 -2.83
N LYS A 327 -12.52 16.35 -3.44
CA LYS A 327 -13.75 16.84 -2.81
C LYS A 327 -14.70 15.69 -2.40
N ASP A 328 -14.60 14.54 -3.06
CA ASP A 328 -15.50 13.39 -2.92
C ASP A 328 -14.93 12.31 -1.98
N TYR A 329 -13.69 12.48 -1.48
CA TYR A 329 -13.01 11.51 -0.63
C TYR A 329 -12.41 12.13 0.65
N SER A 330 -12.20 11.26 1.63
CA SER A 330 -11.33 11.48 2.79
C SER A 330 -10.18 10.47 2.74
N VAL A 331 -9.00 10.82 3.27
CA VAL A 331 -7.87 9.87 3.37
C VAL A 331 -7.81 9.27 4.76
N TYR A 332 -7.69 7.95 4.84
CA TYR A 332 -7.35 7.24 6.06
C TYR A 332 -5.87 6.85 6.04
N MET A 333 -5.17 7.11 7.16
CA MET A 333 -3.80 6.67 7.38
C MET A 333 -3.81 5.54 8.40
N THR A 334 -3.25 4.38 8.03
CA THR A 334 -3.29 3.18 8.85
C THR A 334 -2.64 3.37 10.22
N LEU A 335 -3.35 2.99 11.27
CA LEU A 335 -2.96 3.19 12.67
C LEU A 335 -2.06 2.06 13.20
N TRP A 336 -1.12 1.62 12.35
CA TRP A 336 -0.01 0.70 12.60
C TRP A 336 -0.31 -0.39 13.63
N SER A 337 0.41 -0.42 14.77
CA SER A 337 0.36 -1.53 15.72
C SER A 337 -1.05 -1.82 16.22
N GLY A 338 -1.85 -0.79 16.52
CA GLY A 338 -3.20 -1.01 17.06
C GLY A 338 -4.13 -1.65 16.04
N GLU A 339 -4.18 -1.08 14.84
CA GLU A 339 -5.04 -1.58 13.76
C GLU A 339 -4.60 -2.96 13.28
N SER A 340 -3.28 -3.21 13.21
CA SER A 340 -2.74 -4.53 12.87
C SER A 340 -3.21 -5.60 13.85
N TYR A 341 -3.19 -5.33 15.16
CA TYR A 341 -3.56 -6.32 16.18
C TYR A 341 -5.08 -6.57 16.19
N CYS A 342 -5.89 -5.51 16.11
CA CYS A 342 -7.33 -5.63 16.14
C CYS A 342 -7.90 -6.27 14.85
N THR A 343 -7.34 -5.95 13.69
CA THR A 343 -7.69 -6.59 12.42
C THR A 343 -7.22 -8.06 12.38
N ALA A 344 -6.05 -8.37 12.94
CA ALA A 344 -5.59 -9.75 13.12
C ALA A 344 -6.56 -10.57 13.98
N CYS A 345 -6.98 -10.04 15.13
CA CYS A 345 -7.97 -10.68 16.00
C CYS A 345 -9.29 -10.94 15.26
N LYS A 346 -9.84 -9.94 14.56
CA LYS A 346 -11.07 -10.09 13.77
C LYS A 346 -10.96 -11.21 12.74
N ALA A 347 -9.85 -11.27 11.99
CA ALA A 347 -9.60 -12.30 11.00
C ALA A 347 -9.46 -13.71 11.62
N VAL A 348 -8.81 -13.83 12.78
CA VAL A 348 -8.72 -15.10 13.53
C VAL A 348 -10.10 -15.58 13.96
N ARG A 349 -10.94 -14.70 14.50
CA ARG A 349 -12.33 -15.02 14.88
C ARG A 349 -13.14 -15.54 13.69
N MET A 350 -13.09 -14.84 12.56
CA MET A 350 -13.77 -15.24 11.31
C MET A 350 -13.23 -16.54 10.69
N ARG A 351 -12.06 -17.02 11.14
CA ARG A 351 -11.43 -18.28 10.69
C ARG A 351 -11.31 -19.31 11.81
N LYS A 352 -12.12 -19.22 12.87
CA LYS A 352 -12.22 -20.26 13.91
C LYS A 352 -12.61 -21.60 13.26
N GLY A 353 -12.00 -22.70 13.70
CA GLY A 353 -12.17 -24.04 13.10
C GLY A 353 -11.47 -24.27 11.75
N LYS A 354 -11.01 -23.24 11.04
CA LYS A 354 -10.25 -23.41 9.78
C LYS A 354 -8.75 -23.59 10.02
N THR A 355 -8.12 -24.46 9.23
CA THR A 355 -6.67 -24.73 9.25
C THR A 355 -6.04 -24.38 7.91
N ASP A 356 -5.66 -23.11 7.76
CA ASP A 356 -4.94 -22.59 6.59
C ASP A 356 -3.41 -22.72 6.81
N VAL A 357 -2.61 -22.88 5.75
CA VAL A 357 -1.13 -22.87 5.80
C VAL A 357 -0.55 -22.17 4.58
N VAL A 358 0.33 -21.19 4.81
CA VAL A 358 1.03 -20.43 3.76
C VAL A 358 2.24 -21.23 3.29
N LYS A 359 2.07 -22.00 2.21
CA LYS A 359 3.07 -22.98 1.72
C LYS A 359 4.22 -22.38 0.92
N ASN A 360 3.98 -21.28 0.21
CA ASN A 360 4.89 -20.66 -0.76
C ASN A 360 5.05 -19.15 -0.48
N LEU A 361 5.29 -18.79 0.78
CA LEU A 361 5.40 -17.43 1.27
C LEU A 361 6.40 -16.59 0.47
N THR A 362 7.57 -17.12 0.13
CA THR A 362 8.58 -16.38 -0.65
C THR A 362 8.11 -16.17 -2.08
N ALA A 363 7.69 -17.23 -2.78
CA ALA A 363 7.27 -17.11 -4.18
C ALA A 363 6.03 -16.21 -4.34
N TRP A 364 5.07 -16.30 -3.41
CA TRP A 364 3.93 -15.40 -3.36
C TRP A 364 4.35 -13.95 -3.10
N PHE A 365 5.18 -13.68 -2.09
CA PHE A 365 5.49 -12.30 -1.73
C PHE A 365 6.28 -11.55 -2.82
N TYR A 366 7.08 -12.28 -3.62
CA TYR A 366 7.81 -11.75 -4.79
C TYR A 366 7.00 -11.73 -6.11
N SER A 367 5.71 -12.13 -6.10
CA SER A 367 4.88 -12.23 -7.32
C SER A 367 4.26 -10.92 -7.82
#